data_AF-A0AAW0LMX7-F1
#
_entry.id   AF-A0AAW0LMX7-F1
#
_cell.length_a   1.000
_cell.length_b   1.000
_cell.length_c   1.000
_cell.angle_alpha   90.00
_cell.angle_beta   90.00
_cell.angle_gamma   90.00
#
_symmetry.space_group_name_H-M   'P 1'
#
loop_
_entity.id
_entity.type
_entity.pdbx_description
1 polymer ?
#
loop_
_entity_poly.entity_id
_entity_poly.type
_entity_poly.pdbx_seq_one_letter_code
_entity_poly.pdbx_strand_id
1 'polypeptide(L)'
;MKEPPLITANTVLSVLAMDYPVDKVCCYLSDDGASVLSFESLVETADFARKEIMKSLECAPEEGWTMQDGRPWSGNDSNDRTGMIQVRVSAVLTNAPYILKLDCDHYVNYARQFVRRLIDMPTAKQFSLMLMKGLDGIQGPIYVGTGCVFNRQALYGYGPPSLPGLPTASPPYRSWFGKRFSKEPSKDPSEVYRDAKQEELDAGIFNLKEIEIFIEFTLKENEGVPESADPSTLIKEAIHVIPYGYEQKTSWGREIGWIYGLATEDILTGFKMHCREWRSIYYMPLRPAFKGSVPLNLSDRLHQVLWWALGSVEIFLSRHCPLWYGYAAGRLKWLQRLAYINTIVYPFTSFPLVVYCSIPAICLLSGKFIVATDAMTNLGNLLYLGLTISIILTNVIEM
;
A
#
# COMPACT_ATOMS: atom_id res chain seq x y z
N MET A 1 24.43 8.54 7.58
CA MET A 1 23.56 7.36 7.73
C MET A 1 22.55 7.62 8.83
N LYS A 2 21.27 7.44 8.55
CA LYS A 2 20.19 7.57 9.56
C LYS A 2 20.02 6.29 10.38
N GLU A 3 20.28 5.12 9.80
CA GLU A 3 20.09 3.82 10.44
C GLU A 3 21.33 2.94 10.25
N PRO A 4 21.71 2.12 11.25
CA PRO A 4 22.80 1.15 11.10
C PRO A 4 22.46 0.06 10.08
N PRO A 5 23.38 -0.32 9.17
CA PRO A 5 23.14 -1.35 8.16
C PRO A 5 22.84 -2.73 8.76
N LEU A 6 23.24 -2.97 10.01
CA LEU A 6 22.92 -4.18 10.77
C LEU A 6 21.40 -4.39 10.94
N ILE A 7 20.61 -3.32 11.05
CA ILE A 7 19.15 -3.44 11.17
C ILE A 7 18.57 -4.03 9.87
N THR A 8 18.98 -3.46 8.73
CA THR A 8 18.62 -3.96 7.41
C THR A 8 19.07 -5.41 7.20
N ALA A 9 20.30 -5.75 7.62
CA ALA A 9 20.82 -7.12 7.54
C ALA A 9 19.95 -8.12 8.32
N ASN A 10 19.56 -7.79 9.55
CA ASN A 10 18.69 -8.65 10.36
C ASN A 10 17.32 -8.87 9.71
N THR A 11 16.75 -7.82 9.11
CA THR A 11 15.49 -7.92 8.37
C THR A 11 15.65 -8.82 7.15
N VAL A 12 16.70 -8.65 6.35
CA VAL A 12 17.00 -9.52 5.19
C VAL A 12 17.15 -10.97 5.62
N LEU A 13 17.92 -11.25 6.68
CA LEU A 13 18.09 -12.61 7.22
C LEU A 13 16.75 -13.21 7.65
N SER A 14 15.88 -12.42 8.29
CA SER A 14 14.56 -12.89 8.72
C SER A 14 13.65 -13.28 7.55
N VAL A 15 13.76 -12.57 6.42
CA VAL A 15 13.01 -12.86 5.19
C VAL A 15 13.56 -14.10 4.49
N LEU A 16 14.89 -14.22 4.41
CA LEU A 16 15.56 -15.38 3.82
C LEU A 16 15.32 -16.67 4.63
N ALA A 17 15.14 -16.56 5.94
CA ALA A 17 14.84 -17.67 6.85
C ALA A 17 13.32 -17.97 6.96
N MET A 18 12.49 -17.39 6.09
CA MET A 18 11.04 -17.63 6.10
C MET A 18 10.75 -19.10 5.75
N ASP A 19 9.84 -19.73 6.50
CA ASP A 19 9.40 -21.13 6.29
C ASP A 19 8.49 -21.25 5.06
N TYR A 20 9.06 -21.03 3.87
CA TYR A 20 8.43 -21.07 2.54
C TYR A 20 9.36 -21.78 1.56
N PRO A 21 8.85 -22.43 0.50
CA PRO A 21 9.71 -23.09 -0.49
C PRO A 21 10.77 -22.14 -1.07
N VAL A 22 12.03 -22.59 -1.06
CA VAL A 22 13.21 -21.79 -1.45
C VAL A 22 13.16 -21.31 -2.91
N ASP A 23 12.48 -22.06 -3.77
CA ASP A 23 12.25 -21.76 -5.19
C ASP A 23 11.21 -20.65 -5.41
N LYS A 24 10.47 -20.25 -4.36
CA LYS A 24 9.36 -19.29 -4.47
C LYS A 24 9.57 -18.01 -3.68
N VAL A 25 10.56 -17.94 -2.80
CA VAL A 25 10.93 -16.69 -2.10
C VAL A 25 12.04 -15.99 -2.84
N CYS A 26 11.82 -14.73 -3.17
CA CYS A 26 12.87 -13.84 -3.67
C CYS A 26 12.90 -12.58 -2.81
N CYS A 27 14.08 -12.25 -2.26
CA CYS A 27 14.28 -11.05 -1.48
C CYS A 27 14.87 -9.96 -2.38
N TYR A 28 14.18 -8.82 -2.46
CA TYR A 28 14.66 -7.63 -3.16
C TYR A 28 14.91 -6.52 -2.15
N LEU A 29 16.11 -5.97 -2.16
CA LEU A 29 16.47 -4.79 -1.37
C LEU A 29 16.80 -3.66 -2.34
N SER A 30 16.49 -2.43 -1.93
CA SER A 30 16.85 -1.24 -2.70
C SER A 30 17.29 -0.15 -1.73
N ASP A 31 18.30 0.60 -2.14
CA ASP A 31 18.99 1.63 -1.35
C ASP A 31 19.03 2.92 -2.15
N ASP A 32 18.21 3.91 -1.75
CA ASP A 32 18.18 5.24 -2.35
C ASP A 32 19.52 5.99 -2.18
N GLY A 33 20.29 5.65 -1.15
CA GLY A 33 21.58 6.27 -0.88
C GLY A 33 22.74 5.69 -1.70
N ALA A 34 22.50 4.59 -2.42
CA ALA A 34 23.48 3.83 -3.19
C ALA A 34 24.84 3.71 -2.48
N SER A 35 24.81 3.40 -1.18
CA SER A 35 25.98 3.46 -0.32
C SER A 35 26.79 2.17 -0.44
N VAL A 36 28.11 2.31 -0.65
CA VAL A 36 29.04 1.16 -0.66
C VAL A 36 28.97 0.40 0.65
N LEU A 37 28.76 1.08 1.79
CA LEU A 37 28.62 0.39 3.07
C LEU A 37 27.37 -0.49 3.13
N SER A 38 26.25 -0.06 2.53
CA SER A 38 25.04 -0.90 2.45
C SER A 38 25.35 -2.15 1.62
N PHE A 39 26.03 -1.96 0.49
CA PHE A 39 26.43 -3.05 -0.40
C PHE A 39 27.35 -4.06 0.30
N GLU A 40 28.46 -3.61 0.87
CA GLU A 40 29.41 -4.48 1.60
C GLU A 40 28.74 -5.19 2.78
N SER A 41 27.89 -4.49 3.52
CA SER A 41 27.12 -5.10 4.62
C SER A 41 26.22 -6.23 4.12
N LEU A 42 25.66 -6.14 2.92
CA LEU A 42 24.80 -7.18 2.35
C LEU A 42 25.60 -8.36 1.81
N VAL A 43 26.80 -8.13 1.28
CA VAL A 43 27.72 -9.21 0.90
C VAL A 43 28.06 -10.06 2.13
N GLU A 44 28.46 -9.43 3.22
CA GLU A 44 28.71 -10.11 4.50
C GLU A 44 27.45 -10.79 5.06
N THR A 45 26.29 -10.15 4.91
CA THR A 45 25.00 -10.74 5.31
C THR A 45 24.68 -11.99 4.50
N ALA A 46 24.94 -12.00 3.20
CA ALA A 46 24.73 -13.15 2.32
C ALA A 46 25.66 -14.32 2.70
N ASP A 47 26.93 -14.03 2.99
CA ASP A 47 27.89 -15.04 3.46
C ASP A 47 27.51 -15.60 4.83
N PHE A 48 27.03 -14.75 5.74
CA PHE A 48 26.48 -15.17 7.02
C PHE A 48 25.22 -16.02 6.84
N ALA A 49 24.28 -15.58 6.00
CA ALA A 49 23.07 -16.31 5.66
C ALA A 49 23.40 -17.70 5.11
N ARG A 50 24.39 -17.79 4.21
CA ARG A 50 24.87 -19.06 3.68
C ARG A 50 25.36 -19.97 4.80
N LYS A 51 26.16 -19.47 5.74
CA LYS A 51 26.70 -20.27 6.85
C LYS A 51 25.63 -20.73 7.85
N GLU A 52 24.71 -19.85 8.25
CA GLU A 52 23.72 -20.14 9.30
C GLU A 52 22.44 -20.78 8.77
N ILE A 53 21.99 -20.44 7.55
CA ILE A 53 20.82 -21.06 6.91
C ILE A 53 21.21 -22.45 6.35
N MET A 54 22.39 -22.64 5.76
CA MET A 54 22.84 -23.98 5.33
C MET A 54 23.15 -24.94 6.49
N LYS A 55 23.42 -24.46 7.72
CA LYS A 55 23.48 -25.36 8.89
C LYS A 55 22.17 -26.09 9.16
N SER A 56 21.04 -25.63 8.60
CA SER A 56 19.72 -26.26 8.71
C SER A 56 19.30 -27.13 7.53
N LEU A 57 20.05 -27.10 6.41
CA LEU A 57 19.78 -27.84 5.16
C LEU A 57 21.11 -28.25 4.52
N GLU A 58 21.46 -29.54 4.58
CA GLU A 58 22.69 -30.11 4.00
C GLU A 58 22.69 -30.02 2.45
N CYS A 59 23.63 -29.27 1.85
CA CYS A 59 24.57 -29.72 0.78
C CYS A 59 25.27 -28.56 0.00
N ALA A 60 26.61 -28.67 -0.05
CA ALA A 60 27.56 -28.30 -1.14
C ALA A 60 27.92 -26.81 -1.41
N PRO A 61 28.99 -26.53 -2.20
CA PRO A 61 30.42 -26.69 -1.88
C PRO A 61 31.24 -25.37 -2.02
N GLU A 62 32.54 -25.45 -1.71
CA GLU A 62 33.54 -24.37 -1.61
C GLU A 62 34.14 -23.97 -2.97
N GLU A 63 34.10 -22.66 -3.30
CA GLU A 63 35.20 -21.86 -3.87
C GLU A 63 34.70 -20.43 -4.16
N GLY A 64 35.46 -19.42 -3.73
CA GLY A 64 35.11 -18.00 -3.81
C GLY A 64 35.94 -17.22 -4.84
N TRP A 65 35.50 -16.00 -5.18
CA TRP A 65 36.24 -15.03 -6.01
C TRP A 65 35.99 -13.56 -5.61
N THR A 66 36.92 -12.69 -6.03
CA THR A 66 37.15 -11.27 -5.75
C THR A 66 36.34 -10.28 -6.61
N MET A 67 36.19 -9.02 -6.19
CA MET A 67 35.82 -7.91 -7.10
C MET A 67 36.99 -7.57 -8.04
N GLN A 68 36.78 -7.54 -9.37
CA GLN A 68 37.87 -7.65 -10.35
C GLN A 68 38.15 -6.45 -11.26
N ASP A 69 37.38 -5.36 -11.28
CA ASP A 69 37.39 -4.50 -12.47
C ASP A 69 37.62 -3.00 -12.30
N GLY A 70 37.86 -2.47 -11.10
CA GLY A 70 38.37 -1.09 -10.94
C GLY A 70 37.51 0.00 -11.59
N ARG A 71 36.23 -0.29 -11.85
CA ARG A 71 35.30 0.63 -12.48
C ARG A 71 34.66 1.54 -11.42
N PRO A 72 34.38 2.81 -11.76
CA PRO A 72 33.69 3.72 -10.84
C PRO A 72 32.26 3.25 -10.56
N TRP A 73 31.88 3.31 -9.28
CA TRP A 73 30.55 2.98 -8.77
C TRP A 73 29.46 3.86 -9.42
N SER A 74 28.40 3.24 -9.93
CA SER A 74 27.34 3.90 -10.72
C SER A 74 26.32 4.68 -9.89
N GLY A 75 26.36 4.60 -8.56
CA GLY A 75 25.37 5.15 -7.64
C GLY A 75 25.52 6.63 -7.28
N ASN A 76 25.94 7.49 -8.21
CA ASN A 76 26.31 8.89 -7.88
C ASN A 76 25.16 9.90 -7.92
N ASP A 77 23.92 9.47 -8.16
CA ASP A 77 22.74 10.33 -8.24
C ASP A 77 21.64 9.83 -7.30
N SER A 78 21.30 10.62 -6.27
CA SER A 78 20.48 10.22 -5.12
C SER A 78 18.98 10.48 -5.31
N ASN A 79 18.53 10.73 -6.53
CA ASN A 79 17.16 11.14 -6.83
C ASN A 79 16.25 10.01 -7.35
N ASP A 80 16.75 8.78 -7.40
CA ASP A 80 15.97 7.65 -7.91
C ASP A 80 15.03 7.08 -6.85
N ARG A 81 13.83 6.66 -7.28
CA ARG A 81 12.71 6.32 -6.38
C ARG A 81 12.58 4.81 -6.24
N THR A 82 13.18 4.26 -5.18
CA THR A 82 13.37 2.82 -4.90
C THR A 82 12.13 1.92 -5.08
N GLY A 83 10.95 2.31 -4.58
CA GLY A 83 9.81 1.38 -4.48
C GLY A 83 9.28 0.85 -5.83
N MET A 84 9.16 1.71 -6.84
CA MET A 84 8.66 1.32 -8.17
C MET A 84 9.69 0.60 -9.02
N ILE A 85 10.97 0.88 -8.78
CA ILE A 85 12.07 0.15 -9.37
C ILE A 85 11.97 -1.33 -8.97
N GLN A 86 11.71 -1.62 -7.69
CA GLN A 86 11.57 -3.00 -7.21
C GLN A 86 10.39 -3.75 -7.86
N VAL A 87 9.24 -3.10 -8.07
CA VAL A 87 8.09 -3.74 -8.72
C VAL A 87 8.38 -4.06 -10.19
N ARG A 88 9.02 -3.14 -10.91
CA ARG A 88 9.39 -3.30 -12.32
C ARG A 88 10.49 -4.34 -12.51
N VAL A 89 11.56 -4.25 -11.75
CA VAL A 89 12.70 -5.20 -11.78
C VAL A 89 12.25 -6.61 -11.40
N SER A 90 11.45 -6.75 -10.32
CA SER A 90 10.96 -8.06 -9.92
C SER A 90 10.03 -8.70 -10.94
N ALA A 91 9.31 -7.91 -11.76
CA ALA A 91 8.49 -8.44 -12.85
C ALA A 91 9.35 -9.12 -13.93
N VAL A 92 10.51 -8.54 -14.25
CA VAL A 92 11.43 -9.06 -15.27
C VAL A 92 12.21 -10.26 -14.74
N LEU A 93 12.67 -10.19 -13.49
CA LEU A 93 13.57 -11.20 -12.94
C LEU A 93 12.87 -12.44 -12.39
N THR A 94 11.72 -12.29 -11.72
CA THR A 94 11.04 -13.44 -11.07
C THR A 94 9.53 -13.50 -11.31
N ASN A 95 8.90 -12.40 -11.70
CA ASN A 95 7.46 -12.25 -11.98
C ASN A 95 6.51 -12.84 -10.93
N ALA A 96 6.87 -12.75 -9.63
CA ALA A 96 6.05 -13.34 -8.57
C ALA A 96 4.66 -12.67 -8.49
N PRO A 97 3.54 -13.42 -8.43
CA PRO A 97 2.18 -12.86 -8.44
C PRO A 97 1.84 -12.05 -7.19
N TYR A 98 2.58 -12.25 -6.10
CA TYR A 98 2.40 -11.55 -4.84
C TYR A 98 3.69 -10.83 -4.43
N ILE A 99 3.54 -9.62 -3.88
CA ILE A 99 4.65 -8.78 -3.41
C ILE A 99 4.42 -8.47 -1.93
N LEU A 100 5.34 -8.90 -1.07
CA LEU A 100 5.37 -8.53 0.35
C LEU A 100 6.25 -7.29 0.52
N LYS A 101 5.67 -6.17 0.97
CA LYS A 101 6.43 -4.96 1.32
C LYS A 101 6.76 -4.96 2.81
N LEU A 102 8.04 -4.72 3.12
CA LEU A 102 8.57 -4.56 4.48
C LEU A 102 9.53 -3.38 4.52
N ASP A 103 9.49 -2.68 5.65
CA ASP A 103 10.46 -1.62 5.97
C ASP A 103 11.73 -2.23 6.60
N CYS A 104 12.85 -1.52 6.52
CA CYS A 104 14.15 -2.02 6.99
C CYS A 104 14.18 -2.34 8.49
N ASP A 105 13.34 -1.68 9.28
CA ASP A 105 13.21 -1.86 10.73
C ASP A 105 12.20 -2.94 11.13
N HIS A 106 11.52 -3.58 10.16
CA HIS A 106 10.53 -4.63 10.35
C HIS A 106 11.02 -6.00 9.92
N TYR A 107 11.15 -6.93 10.86
CA TYR A 107 11.60 -8.29 10.61
C TYR A 107 10.48 -9.32 10.74
N VAL A 108 10.65 -10.46 10.06
CA VAL A 108 9.76 -11.62 10.15
C VAL A 108 10.03 -12.34 11.47
N ASN A 109 9.03 -12.40 12.34
CA ASN A 109 9.15 -13.03 13.66
C ASN A 109 8.66 -14.49 13.65
N TYR A 110 7.51 -14.78 13.03
CA TYR A 110 6.98 -16.15 12.97
C TYR A 110 6.27 -16.44 11.64
N ALA A 111 7.04 -16.98 10.69
CA ALA A 111 6.63 -17.19 9.31
C ALA A 111 5.54 -18.27 9.12
N ARG A 112 5.55 -19.35 9.91
CA ARG A 112 4.81 -20.58 9.57
C ARG A 112 3.28 -20.40 9.48
N GLN A 113 2.67 -19.60 10.36
CA GLN A 113 1.23 -19.33 10.30
C GLN A 113 0.85 -18.37 9.17
N PHE A 114 1.68 -17.35 8.97
CA PHE A 114 1.52 -16.37 7.89
C PHE A 114 1.64 -17.04 6.52
N VAL A 115 2.66 -17.86 6.32
CA VAL A 115 2.88 -18.64 5.09
C VAL A 115 1.72 -19.57 4.78
N ARG A 116 1.24 -20.35 5.75
CA ARG A 116 0.06 -21.22 5.54
C ARG A 116 -1.14 -20.41 5.07
N ARG A 117 -1.36 -19.25 5.67
CA ARG A 117 -2.48 -18.39 5.29
C ARG A 117 -2.31 -17.77 3.90
N LEU A 118 -1.07 -17.45 3.49
CA LEU A 118 -0.77 -16.98 2.14
C LEU A 118 -1.10 -18.03 1.07
N ILE A 119 -0.80 -19.31 1.34
CA ILE A 119 -1.09 -20.40 0.41
C ILE A 119 -2.60 -20.58 0.19
N ASP A 120 -3.41 -20.37 1.22
CA ASP A 120 -4.86 -20.51 1.16
C ASP A 120 -5.61 -19.25 0.64
N MET A 121 -4.90 -18.25 0.10
CA MET A 121 -5.54 -17.00 -0.29
C MET A 121 -6.36 -17.10 -1.58
N PRO A 122 -7.62 -16.62 -1.58
CA PRO A 122 -8.36 -16.41 -2.82
C PRO A 122 -7.67 -15.31 -3.65
N THR A 123 -7.46 -15.57 -4.93
CA THR A 123 -6.76 -14.70 -5.91
C THR A 123 -7.28 -13.26 -6.00
N ALA A 124 -8.53 -13.01 -5.63
CA ALA A 124 -9.18 -11.69 -5.72
C ALA A 124 -9.01 -10.79 -4.47
N LYS A 125 -8.13 -11.12 -3.52
CA LYS A 125 -7.99 -10.38 -2.26
C LYS A 125 -6.55 -10.01 -1.94
N GLN A 126 -6.37 -8.81 -1.40
CA GLN A 126 -5.11 -8.27 -0.91
C GLN A 126 -5.01 -8.44 0.61
N PHE A 127 -3.80 -8.53 1.16
CA PHE A 127 -3.59 -8.69 2.60
C PHE A 127 -2.92 -7.47 3.22
N SER A 128 -3.51 -6.94 4.29
CA SER A 128 -2.91 -5.86 5.09
C SER A 128 -2.97 -6.23 6.57
N LEU A 129 -1.81 -6.15 7.23
CA LEU A 129 -1.64 -6.46 8.64
C LEU A 129 -1.61 -5.16 9.46
N MET A 130 -2.69 -4.38 9.50
CA MET A 130 -2.81 -3.39 10.58
C MET A 130 -4.23 -2.93 10.89
N LEU A 131 -4.36 -2.40 12.12
CA LEU A 131 -5.54 -1.92 12.85
C LEU A 131 -6.74 -1.56 11.96
N MET A 132 -7.87 -2.22 12.25
CA MET A 132 -9.27 -1.82 12.05
C MET A 132 -10.11 -3.06 11.74
N LYS A 133 -10.25 -3.99 12.71
CA LYS A 133 -11.14 -5.16 12.57
C LYS A 133 -12.55 -4.78 12.12
N GLY A 134 -13.03 -3.59 12.53
CA GLY A 134 -14.32 -3.06 12.09
C GLY A 134 -14.43 -2.80 10.58
N LEU A 135 -13.36 -2.40 9.91
CA LEU A 135 -13.37 -2.16 8.46
C LEU A 135 -13.26 -3.45 7.64
N ASP A 136 -12.75 -4.53 8.24
CA ASP A 136 -12.59 -5.83 7.57
C ASP A 136 -13.93 -6.42 7.11
N GLY A 137 -15.01 -6.16 7.87
CA GLY A 137 -16.37 -6.55 7.49
C GLY A 137 -16.95 -5.78 6.29
N ILE A 138 -16.39 -4.63 5.92
CA ILE A 138 -16.89 -3.76 4.86
C ILE A 138 -16.15 -4.06 3.56
N GLN A 139 -14.93 -3.55 3.44
CA GLN A 139 -14.08 -3.72 2.24
C GLN A 139 -12.63 -4.08 2.58
N GLY A 140 -12.27 -4.01 3.86
CA GLY A 140 -10.93 -4.32 4.34
C GLY A 140 -10.23 -3.13 4.99
N PRO A 141 -9.13 -3.39 5.72
CA PRO A 141 -8.29 -2.36 6.32
C PRO A 141 -7.59 -1.47 5.28
N ILE A 142 -7.20 -0.28 5.70
CA ILE A 142 -6.44 0.68 4.89
C ILE A 142 -4.95 0.26 4.87
N TYR A 143 -4.25 0.55 3.78
CA TYR A 143 -2.82 0.31 3.67
C TYR A 143 -2.03 1.42 4.42
N VAL A 144 -1.05 1.01 5.23
CA VAL A 144 -0.34 1.90 6.18
C VAL A 144 1.19 1.76 6.18
N GLY A 145 1.78 1.13 5.15
CA GLY A 145 3.23 1.12 4.94
C GLY A 145 3.88 -0.25 4.86
N THR A 146 3.81 -1.05 5.92
CA THR A 146 4.59 -2.29 6.05
C THR A 146 3.74 -3.53 6.32
N GLY A 147 4.31 -4.72 6.15
CA GLY A 147 3.68 -5.99 6.47
C GLY A 147 2.48 -6.33 5.57
N CYS A 148 2.48 -5.87 4.33
CA CYS A 148 1.34 -6.02 3.41
C CYS A 148 1.73 -6.86 2.21
N VAL A 149 0.85 -7.81 1.84
CA VAL A 149 1.01 -8.64 0.64
C VAL A 149 0.05 -8.15 -0.44
N PHE A 150 0.64 -7.62 -1.50
CA PHE A 150 -0.05 -7.06 -2.64
C PHE A 150 -0.19 -8.10 -3.74
N ASN A 151 -1.36 -8.13 -4.39
CA ASN A 151 -1.49 -8.80 -5.68
C ASN A 151 -0.83 -7.91 -6.75
N ARG A 152 0.07 -8.49 -7.56
CA ARG A 152 0.80 -7.77 -8.61
C ARG A 152 -0.14 -7.13 -9.64
N GLN A 153 -1.20 -7.82 -10.06
CA GLN A 153 -2.18 -7.27 -11.00
C GLN A 153 -2.93 -6.07 -10.41
N ALA A 154 -3.22 -6.11 -9.11
CA ALA A 154 -3.83 -4.98 -8.42
C ALA A 154 -2.91 -3.76 -8.38
N LEU A 155 -1.60 -3.96 -8.19
CA LEU A 155 -0.59 -2.89 -8.27
C LEU A 155 -0.44 -2.32 -9.68
N TYR A 156 -0.55 -3.17 -10.71
CA TYR A 156 -0.56 -2.74 -12.10
C TYR A 156 -1.82 -1.95 -12.49
N GLY A 157 -2.83 -1.93 -11.61
CA GLY A 157 -4.04 -1.13 -11.78
C GLY A 157 -5.18 -1.86 -12.46
N TYR A 158 -5.06 -3.17 -12.70
CA TYR A 158 -6.17 -4.01 -13.17
C TYR A 158 -7.26 -4.12 -12.10
N GLY A 159 -8.50 -4.34 -12.53
CA GLY A 159 -9.61 -4.66 -11.62
C GLY A 159 -9.56 -6.11 -11.12
N PRO A 160 -10.28 -6.45 -10.04
CA PRO A 160 -10.38 -7.84 -9.58
C PRO A 160 -11.03 -8.75 -10.65
N PRO A 161 -10.58 -10.00 -10.78
CA PRO A 161 -11.02 -10.92 -11.84
C PRO A 161 -12.50 -11.33 -11.75
N SER A 162 -13.16 -11.10 -10.60
CA SER A 162 -14.55 -11.47 -10.32
C SER A 162 -15.59 -10.37 -10.58
N LEU A 163 -15.22 -9.27 -11.26
CA LEU A 163 -16.15 -8.18 -11.56
C LEU A 163 -17.23 -8.61 -12.58
N PRO A 164 -18.53 -8.57 -12.23
CA PRO A 164 -19.58 -8.49 -13.24
C PRO A 164 -19.52 -7.12 -13.95
N GLY A 165 -19.85 -7.11 -15.23
CA GLY A 165 -19.64 -5.98 -16.14
C GLY A 165 -20.19 -4.63 -15.66
N LEU A 166 -19.60 -3.55 -16.20
CA LEU A 166 -20.15 -2.20 -16.06
C LEU A 166 -21.62 -2.17 -16.50
N PRO A 167 -22.55 -1.65 -15.70
CA PRO A 167 -23.74 -1.06 -16.26
C PRO A 167 -23.32 0.28 -16.89
N THR A 168 -23.12 0.29 -18.21
CA THR A 168 -23.16 1.54 -18.99
C THR A 168 -24.62 1.99 -19.09
N ALA A 169 -25.11 2.56 -18.00
CA ALA A 169 -26.30 3.41 -18.01
C ALA A 169 -26.25 4.27 -16.76
N SER A 170 -25.80 5.51 -16.91
CA SER A 170 -26.34 6.60 -16.09
C SER A 170 -27.87 6.45 -16.04
N PRO A 171 -28.53 6.51 -14.86
CA PRO A 171 -29.97 6.69 -14.87
C PRO A 171 -30.22 7.97 -15.67
N PRO A 172 -31.11 7.97 -16.67
CA PRO A 172 -31.36 9.18 -17.41
C PRO A 172 -31.86 10.20 -16.39
N TYR A 173 -31.11 11.29 -16.22
CA TYR A 173 -31.70 12.52 -15.75
C TYR A 173 -32.98 12.71 -16.57
N ARG A 174 -34.13 12.69 -15.88
CA ARG A 174 -35.42 12.95 -16.49
C ARG A 174 -35.45 14.44 -16.83
N SER A 175 -34.82 14.79 -17.94
CA SER A 175 -35.11 16.01 -18.68
C SER A 175 -36.60 16.02 -18.97
N TRP A 176 -37.26 17.09 -18.55
CA TRP A 176 -38.67 17.35 -18.78
C TRP A 176 -39.00 17.67 -20.25
N PHE A 177 -38.05 17.50 -21.18
CA PHE A 177 -38.25 17.74 -22.61
C PHE A 177 -37.87 16.50 -23.42
N GLY A 178 -38.90 15.85 -23.96
CA GLY A 178 -38.79 14.59 -24.70
C GLY A 178 -38.08 14.72 -26.03
N LYS A 179 -37.04 13.90 -26.23
CA LYS A 179 -36.58 13.44 -27.55
C LYS A 179 -36.19 11.95 -27.44
N ARG A 180 -36.75 11.13 -28.34
CA ARG A 180 -36.42 9.70 -28.50
C ARG A 180 -35.10 9.58 -29.28
N PHE A 181 -34.09 8.92 -28.70
CA PHE A 181 -32.93 8.44 -29.45
C PHE A 181 -33.16 7.00 -29.94
N SER A 182 -32.77 6.75 -31.18
CA SER A 182 -32.85 5.47 -31.90
C SER A 182 -31.96 4.39 -31.25
N LYS A 183 -32.47 3.16 -31.15
CA LYS A 183 -31.71 1.99 -30.69
C LYS A 183 -30.67 1.59 -31.74
N GLU A 184 -29.39 1.63 -31.38
CA GLU A 184 -28.34 0.89 -32.09
C GLU A 184 -28.48 -0.62 -31.85
N PRO A 185 -28.01 -1.47 -32.79
CA PRO A 185 -28.13 -2.92 -32.70
C PRO A 185 -27.36 -3.46 -31.48
N SER A 186 -28.00 -4.35 -30.73
CA SER A 186 -27.41 -4.98 -29.54
C SER A 186 -26.26 -5.91 -29.95
N LYS A 187 -25.02 -5.54 -29.63
CA LYS A 187 -23.88 -6.44 -29.64
C LYS A 187 -24.04 -7.54 -28.58
N ASP A 188 -23.52 -8.73 -28.83
CA ASP A 188 -23.51 -9.84 -27.88
C ASP A 188 -22.76 -9.43 -26.60
N PRO A 189 -23.32 -9.64 -25.39
CA PRO A 189 -22.66 -9.32 -24.13
C PRO A 189 -21.24 -9.87 -24.00
N SER A 190 -20.94 -11.01 -24.64
CA SER A 190 -19.61 -11.64 -24.63
C SER A 190 -18.59 -10.97 -25.55
N GLU A 191 -19.03 -10.29 -26.61
CA GLU A 191 -18.18 -9.45 -27.47
C GLU A 191 -17.91 -8.10 -26.80
N VAL A 192 -18.92 -7.49 -26.18
CA VAL A 192 -18.74 -6.26 -25.40
C VAL A 192 -17.80 -6.50 -24.20
N TYR A 193 -17.85 -7.68 -23.58
CA TYR A 193 -16.91 -8.08 -22.53
C TYR A 193 -15.47 -8.20 -23.04
N ARG A 194 -15.27 -8.83 -24.21
CA ARG A 194 -13.94 -8.90 -24.84
C ARG A 194 -13.45 -7.51 -25.21
N ASP A 195 -14.28 -6.66 -25.80
CA ASP A 195 -13.94 -5.29 -26.19
C ASP A 195 -13.61 -4.40 -24.98
N ALA A 196 -14.34 -4.48 -23.86
CA ALA A 196 -14.07 -3.66 -22.66
C ALA A 196 -12.83 -4.15 -21.88
N LYS A 197 -12.64 -5.48 -21.80
CA LYS A 197 -11.40 -6.07 -21.28
C LYS A 197 -10.23 -5.68 -22.17
N GLN A 198 -10.41 -5.70 -23.49
CA GLN A 198 -9.46 -5.21 -24.50
C GLN A 198 -9.23 -3.71 -24.34
N GLU A 199 -10.21 -2.89 -23.97
CA GLU A 199 -10.05 -1.43 -23.75
C GLU A 199 -9.32 -1.09 -22.44
N GLU A 200 -9.59 -1.82 -21.35
CA GLU A 200 -8.82 -1.71 -20.09
C GLU A 200 -7.40 -2.28 -20.25
N LEU A 201 -7.25 -3.39 -20.99
CA LEU A 201 -5.97 -3.89 -21.45
C LEU A 201 -5.30 -2.87 -22.36
N ASP A 202 -5.99 -2.26 -23.30
CA ASP A 202 -5.42 -1.29 -24.24
C ASP A 202 -5.09 0.02 -23.51
N ALA A 203 -5.79 0.39 -22.44
CA ALA A 203 -5.41 1.51 -21.58
C ALA A 203 -4.20 1.17 -20.69
N GLY A 204 -4.11 -0.05 -20.15
CA GLY A 204 -2.94 -0.55 -19.42
C GLY A 204 -1.72 -0.72 -20.32
N ILE A 205 -1.91 -1.32 -21.50
CA ILE A 205 -0.94 -1.56 -22.57
C ILE A 205 -0.52 -0.22 -23.18
N PHE A 206 -1.42 0.73 -23.45
CA PHE A 206 -1.09 2.07 -23.94
C PHE A 206 -0.19 2.82 -22.96
N ASN A 207 -0.35 2.59 -21.66
CA ASN A 207 0.53 3.13 -20.61
C ASN A 207 1.87 2.40 -20.46
N LEU A 208 1.99 1.18 -20.99
CA LEU A 208 3.19 0.31 -20.93
C LEU A 208 3.93 0.20 -22.28
N LYS A 209 3.42 0.85 -23.34
CA LYS A 209 3.76 0.66 -24.76
C LYS A 209 5.22 0.84 -25.18
N GLU A 210 6.13 1.24 -24.29
CA GLU A 210 7.53 1.43 -24.66
C GLU A 210 8.41 0.18 -24.52
N ILE A 211 7.95 -0.94 -23.94
CA ILE A 211 8.70 -2.22 -23.95
C ILE A 211 7.76 -3.43 -24.09
N GLU A 212 7.82 -4.12 -25.24
CA GLU A 212 7.03 -5.30 -25.60
C GLU A 212 7.22 -6.48 -24.61
N ILE A 213 8.42 -6.65 -24.06
CA ILE A 213 8.77 -7.76 -23.16
C ILE A 213 8.10 -7.60 -21.78
N PHE A 214 8.11 -6.40 -21.20
CA PHE A 214 7.45 -6.15 -19.91
C PHE A 214 5.95 -6.40 -20.01
N ILE A 215 5.33 -6.00 -21.12
CA ILE A 215 3.93 -6.27 -21.41
C ILE A 215 3.69 -7.78 -21.44
N GLU A 216 4.50 -8.56 -22.15
CA GLU A 216 4.35 -10.02 -22.21
C GLU A 216 4.41 -10.68 -20.82
N PHE A 217 5.33 -10.25 -19.96
CA PHE A 217 5.43 -10.72 -18.57
C PHE A 217 4.24 -10.29 -17.69
N THR A 218 3.71 -9.08 -17.88
CA THR A 218 2.55 -8.61 -17.12
C THR A 218 1.23 -9.30 -17.52
N LEU A 219 1.14 -9.78 -18.76
CA LEU A 219 -0.06 -10.44 -19.31
C LEU A 219 -0.19 -11.90 -18.90
N LYS A 220 0.91 -12.59 -18.60
CA LYS A 220 0.91 -14.00 -18.18
C LYS A 220 0.61 -14.11 -16.69
N GLU A 221 -0.67 -14.25 -16.33
CA GLU A 221 -1.10 -14.48 -14.95
C GLU A 221 -0.56 -15.82 -14.43
N ASN A 222 0.15 -15.78 -13.29
CA ASN A 222 0.70 -16.94 -12.55
C ASN A 222 1.84 -17.72 -13.23
N GLU A 223 2.34 -17.26 -14.38
CA GLU A 223 3.55 -17.83 -14.97
C GLU A 223 4.75 -16.99 -14.53
N GLY A 224 5.70 -17.64 -13.87
CA GLY A 224 7.01 -17.04 -13.59
C GLY A 224 7.76 -16.73 -14.89
N VAL A 225 9.04 -16.38 -14.77
CA VAL A 225 9.86 -16.18 -15.97
C VAL A 225 9.99 -17.50 -16.73
N PRO A 226 9.82 -17.55 -18.07
CA PRO A 226 10.02 -18.77 -18.85
C PRO A 226 11.41 -19.36 -18.59
N GLU A 227 11.50 -20.67 -18.37
CA GLU A 227 12.78 -21.37 -18.12
C GLU A 227 13.77 -21.24 -19.30
N SER A 228 13.28 -20.87 -20.49
CA SER A 228 14.09 -20.63 -21.70
C SER A 228 14.71 -19.24 -21.79
N ALA A 229 14.44 -18.33 -20.84
CA ALA A 229 14.97 -16.98 -20.87
C ALA A 229 16.44 -16.94 -20.44
N ASP A 230 17.30 -16.27 -21.22
CA ASP A 230 18.71 -16.14 -20.89
C ASP A 230 18.92 -15.14 -19.73
N PRO A 231 19.57 -15.54 -18.62
CA PRO A 231 19.80 -14.66 -17.46
C PRO A 231 20.52 -13.36 -17.82
N SER A 232 21.45 -13.39 -18.78
CA SER A 232 22.22 -12.20 -19.16
C SER A 232 21.34 -11.16 -19.87
N THR A 233 20.38 -11.62 -20.70
CA THR A 233 19.36 -10.74 -21.28
C THR A 233 18.40 -10.20 -20.24
N LEU A 234 17.93 -11.02 -19.28
CA LEU A 234 17.02 -10.56 -18.22
C LEU A 234 17.65 -9.47 -17.35
N ILE A 235 18.94 -9.57 -17.03
CA ILE A 235 19.66 -8.55 -16.26
C ILE A 235 19.76 -7.24 -17.07
N LYS A 236 20.06 -7.31 -18.37
CA LYS A 236 20.10 -6.12 -19.23
C LYS A 236 18.74 -5.43 -19.32
N GLU A 237 17.66 -6.20 -19.46
CA GLU A 237 16.30 -5.67 -19.45
C GLU A 237 15.91 -5.08 -18.09
N ALA A 238 16.29 -5.73 -16.99
CA ALA A 238 16.09 -5.21 -15.65
C ALA A 238 16.79 -3.85 -15.47
N ILE A 239 18.04 -3.71 -15.95
CA ILE A 239 18.78 -2.43 -15.96
C ILE A 239 18.07 -1.37 -16.80
N HIS A 240 17.39 -1.75 -17.88
CA HIS A 240 16.67 -0.81 -18.74
C HIS A 240 15.37 -0.27 -18.12
N VAL A 241 14.69 -1.04 -17.24
CA VAL A 241 13.44 -0.61 -16.57
C VAL A 241 13.66 0.17 -15.27
N ILE A 242 14.88 0.21 -14.75
CA ILE A 242 15.25 0.95 -13.52
C ILE A 242 15.14 2.48 -13.68
N PRO A 243 15.72 3.12 -14.72
CA PRO A 243 16.00 4.54 -14.70
C PRO A 243 14.76 5.42 -14.56
N TYR A 244 14.90 6.55 -13.86
CA TYR A 244 13.89 7.59 -13.72
C TYR A 244 13.24 8.03 -15.06
N GLY A 245 14.02 8.07 -16.15
CA GLY A 245 13.51 8.44 -17.49
C GLY A 245 12.41 7.51 -18.01
N TYR A 246 12.32 6.29 -17.49
CA TYR A 246 11.24 5.35 -17.78
C TYR A 246 9.91 5.79 -17.15
N GLU A 247 9.94 6.33 -15.93
CA GLU A 247 8.73 6.76 -15.22
C GLU A 247 8.10 8.01 -15.84
N GLN A 248 8.93 8.91 -16.41
CA GLN A 248 8.42 10.15 -17.01
C GLN A 248 7.53 9.92 -18.23
N LYS A 249 7.81 8.85 -18.97
CA LYS A 249 7.13 8.49 -20.23
C LYS A 249 5.91 7.59 -20.03
N THR A 250 5.69 7.14 -18.79
CA THR A 250 4.67 6.15 -18.45
C THR A 250 3.73 6.70 -17.37
N SER A 251 2.67 5.94 -17.07
CA SER A 251 1.72 6.27 -16.00
C SER A 251 2.11 5.72 -14.63
N TRP A 252 3.33 5.17 -14.51
CA TRP A 252 3.92 4.69 -13.26
C TRP A 252 4.02 5.82 -12.23
N GLY A 253 3.64 5.54 -10.99
CA GLY A 253 3.65 6.54 -9.91
C GLY A 253 2.50 7.55 -9.95
N ARG A 254 1.84 7.76 -11.10
CA ARG A 254 0.67 8.64 -11.24
C ARG A 254 -0.63 7.86 -11.11
N GLU A 255 -0.76 6.77 -11.87
CA GLU A 255 -1.97 5.94 -11.91
C GLU A 255 -1.78 4.48 -11.57
N ILE A 256 -0.55 4.00 -11.75
CA ILE A 256 -0.14 2.61 -11.64
C ILE A 256 0.96 2.50 -10.57
N GLY A 257 0.92 1.41 -9.79
CA GLY A 257 1.88 1.15 -8.73
C GLY A 257 1.64 1.95 -7.45
N TRP A 258 2.72 2.19 -6.69
CA TRP A 258 2.69 3.09 -5.53
C TRP A 258 2.57 4.52 -6.03
N ILE A 259 1.58 5.24 -5.51
CA ILE A 259 1.24 6.58 -6.01
C ILE A 259 2.16 7.62 -5.39
N TYR A 260 3.03 8.22 -6.20
CA TYR A 260 4.04 9.17 -5.74
C TYR A 260 3.53 10.60 -5.67
N GLY A 261 4.28 11.42 -4.92
CA GLY A 261 4.12 12.87 -4.87
C GLY A 261 3.32 13.36 -3.66
N LEU A 262 3.11 12.51 -2.66
CA LEU A 262 2.49 12.86 -1.38
C LEU A 262 3.26 12.18 -0.26
N ALA A 263 3.33 12.79 0.92
CA ALA A 263 4.05 12.23 2.07
C ALA A 263 3.42 10.95 2.68
N THR A 264 2.19 10.62 2.29
CA THR A 264 1.42 9.45 2.75
C THR A 264 0.93 8.61 1.58
N GLU A 265 1.85 8.23 0.68
CA GLU A 265 1.52 7.44 -0.51
C GLU A 265 0.81 6.11 -0.19
N ASP A 266 1.06 5.54 0.99
CA ASP A 266 0.51 4.25 1.38
C ASP A 266 -1.03 4.30 1.44
N ILE A 267 -1.58 5.28 2.15
CA ILE A 267 -3.02 5.45 2.30
C ILE A 267 -3.66 5.71 0.92
N LEU A 268 -3.03 6.55 0.10
CA LEU A 268 -3.55 6.87 -1.23
C LEU A 268 -3.52 5.65 -2.16
N THR A 269 -2.45 4.87 -2.14
CA THR A 269 -2.31 3.66 -2.95
C THR A 269 -3.44 2.67 -2.59
N GLY A 270 -3.65 2.42 -1.29
CA GLY A 270 -4.75 1.58 -0.81
C GLY A 270 -6.13 2.12 -1.20
N PHE A 271 -6.36 3.43 -1.06
CA PHE A 271 -7.60 4.09 -1.46
C PHE A 271 -7.90 3.89 -2.94
N LYS A 272 -6.90 4.09 -3.82
CA LYS A 272 -7.07 3.94 -5.27
C LYS A 272 -7.36 2.49 -5.67
N MET A 273 -6.73 1.52 -5.02
CA MET A 273 -7.02 0.10 -5.21
C MET A 273 -8.44 -0.26 -4.76
N HIS A 274 -8.89 0.24 -3.60
CA HIS A 274 -10.26 0.05 -3.13
C HIS A 274 -11.31 0.73 -4.03
N CYS A 275 -11.00 1.86 -4.64
CA CYS A 275 -11.86 2.48 -5.65
C CYS A 275 -12.03 1.60 -6.91
N ARG A 276 -11.12 0.66 -7.16
CA ARG A 276 -11.20 -0.33 -8.24
C ARG A 276 -11.85 -1.65 -7.79
N GLU A 277 -12.53 -1.68 -6.65
CA GLU A 277 -13.17 -2.86 -6.01
C GLU A 277 -12.25 -3.92 -5.43
N TRP A 278 -10.94 -3.67 -5.39
CA TRP A 278 -10.09 -4.56 -4.61
C TRP A 278 -10.52 -4.56 -3.15
N ARG A 279 -10.48 -5.74 -2.54
CA ARG A 279 -10.71 -5.93 -1.11
C ARG A 279 -9.41 -6.26 -0.43
N SER A 280 -9.17 -5.61 0.69
CA SER A 280 -8.10 -6.01 1.61
C SER A 280 -8.66 -6.94 2.69
N ILE A 281 -7.79 -7.74 3.29
CA ILE A 281 -8.09 -8.64 4.40
C ILE A 281 -7.17 -8.26 5.56
N TYR A 282 -7.76 -8.12 6.74
CA TYR A 282 -7.01 -8.08 8.00
C TYR A 282 -6.84 -9.48 8.59
N TYR A 283 -5.62 -9.81 9.02
CA TYR A 283 -5.35 -11.07 9.70
C TYR A 283 -4.55 -10.82 10.96
N MET A 284 -4.93 -11.47 12.05
CA MET A 284 -4.23 -11.34 13.32
C MET A 284 -3.83 -12.74 13.78
N PRO A 285 -2.61 -13.20 13.47
CA PRO A 285 -2.12 -14.47 13.97
C PRO A 285 -1.93 -14.43 15.48
N LEU A 286 -1.93 -15.60 16.12
CA LEU A 286 -1.75 -15.71 17.58
C LEU A 286 -0.42 -15.11 18.04
N ARG A 287 0.62 -15.23 17.20
CA ARG A 287 1.92 -14.55 17.37
C ARG A 287 2.07 -13.51 16.28
N PRO A 288 2.53 -12.28 16.60
CA PRO A 288 2.81 -11.27 15.57
C PRO A 288 3.76 -11.83 14.51
N ALA A 289 3.31 -11.85 13.26
CA ALA A 289 4.09 -12.37 12.14
C ALA A 289 5.28 -11.44 11.82
N PHE A 290 5.06 -10.13 11.98
CA PHE A 290 6.06 -9.08 11.79
C PHE A 290 6.23 -8.28 13.08
N LYS A 291 7.46 -7.85 13.34
CA LYS A 291 7.80 -6.96 14.45
C LYS A 291 8.73 -5.88 13.92
N GLY A 292 8.53 -4.66 14.39
CA GLY A 292 9.36 -3.52 14.02
C GLY A 292 9.98 -2.85 15.24
N SER A 293 11.04 -2.10 15.00
CA SER A 293 11.54 -1.13 15.98
C SER A 293 10.60 0.08 16.03
N VAL A 294 10.47 0.73 17.17
CA VAL A 294 9.60 1.91 17.35
C VAL A 294 10.46 3.08 17.84
N PRO A 295 10.16 4.33 17.42
CA PRO A 295 10.88 5.50 17.93
C PRO A 295 10.88 5.54 19.46
N LEU A 296 12.07 5.61 20.06
CA LEU A 296 12.25 5.69 21.52
C LEU A 296 12.13 7.12 22.04
N ASN A 297 12.47 8.10 21.20
CA ASN A 297 12.46 9.51 21.58
C ASN A 297 11.13 10.17 21.24
N LEU A 298 10.70 11.09 22.12
CA LEU A 298 9.51 11.90 21.89
C LEU A 298 9.63 12.78 20.63
N SER A 299 10.81 13.33 20.37
CA SER A 299 11.06 14.19 19.19
C SER A 299 10.78 13.44 17.90
N ASP A 300 11.32 12.23 17.75
CA ASP A 300 11.15 11.39 16.56
C ASP A 300 9.68 11.00 16.39
N ARG A 301 9.00 10.69 17.50
CA ARG A 301 7.57 10.36 17.49
C ARG A 301 6.71 11.56 17.09
N LEU A 302 7.01 12.76 17.56
CA LEU A 302 6.28 13.98 17.20
C LEU A 302 6.48 14.33 15.73
N HIS A 303 7.72 14.23 15.22
CA HIS A 303 7.99 14.40 13.80
C HIS A 303 7.21 13.39 12.97
N GLN A 304 7.18 12.12 13.35
CA GLN A 304 6.42 11.09 12.65
C GLN A 304 4.92 11.41 12.56
N VAL A 305 4.30 11.81 13.68
CA VAL A 305 2.88 12.19 13.70
C VAL A 305 2.63 13.46 12.88
N LEU A 306 3.55 14.41 12.90
CA LEU A 306 3.49 15.61 12.07
C LEU A 306 3.52 15.25 10.58
N TRP A 307 4.38 14.32 10.15
CA TRP A 307 4.43 13.85 8.77
C TRP A 307 3.13 13.18 8.33
N TRP A 308 2.54 12.36 9.19
CA TRP A 308 1.22 11.76 8.92
C TRP A 308 0.12 12.81 8.80
N ALA A 309 0.12 13.82 9.67
CA ALA A 309 -0.85 14.91 9.61
C ALA A 309 -0.69 15.74 8.33
N LEU A 310 0.55 16.08 7.97
CA LEU A 310 0.87 16.81 6.74
C LEU A 310 0.42 16.02 5.51
N GLY A 311 0.76 14.74 5.41
CA GLY A 311 0.34 13.91 4.28
C GLY A 311 -1.18 13.76 4.19
N SER A 312 -1.89 13.62 5.31
CA SER A 312 -3.36 13.62 5.32
C SER A 312 -3.95 14.94 4.80
N VAL A 313 -3.40 16.08 5.20
CA VAL A 313 -3.81 17.40 4.69
C VAL A 313 -3.48 17.55 3.20
N GLU A 314 -2.34 17.03 2.77
CA GLU A 314 -1.92 17.03 1.36
C GLU A 314 -2.89 16.21 0.49
N ILE A 315 -3.26 14.99 0.92
CA ILE A 315 -4.29 14.18 0.25
C ILE A 315 -5.63 14.93 0.22
N PHE A 316 -6.03 15.57 1.32
CA PHE A 316 -7.28 16.32 1.39
C PHE A 316 -7.34 17.46 0.36
N LEU A 317 -6.24 18.19 0.17
CA LEU A 317 -6.14 19.29 -0.79
C LEU A 317 -5.83 18.82 -2.22
N SER A 318 -5.46 17.55 -2.40
CA SER A 318 -5.15 16.97 -3.70
C SER A 318 -6.39 16.63 -4.53
N ARG A 319 -6.19 16.32 -5.82
CA ARG A 319 -7.22 15.76 -6.70
C ARG A 319 -7.82 14.45 -6.17
N HIS A 320 -7.10 13.72 -5.31
CA HIS A 320 -7.47 12.39 -4.84
C HIS A 320 -8.28 12.38 -3.53
N CYS A 321 -8.79 13.53 -3.07
CA CYS A 321 -9.61 13.59 -1.86
C CYS A 321 -10.87 12.72 -1.98
N PRO A 322 -11.17 11.83 -1.01
CA PRO A 322 -12.33 10.94 -1.07
C PRO A 322 -13.70 11.62 -1.08
N LEU A 323 -13.76 12.92 -0.77
CA LEU A 323 -15.00 13.72 -0.84
C LEU A 323 -15.49 13.92 -2.27
N TRP A 324 -14.59 13.99 -3.26
CA TRP A 324 -14.97 14.20 -4.66
C TRP A 324 -14.37 13.16 -5.62
N TYR A 325 -13.28 12.48 -5.24
CA TYR A 325 -12.64 11.47 -6.07
C TYR A 325 -13.36 10.13 -6.04
N GLY A 326 -13.35 9.42 -7.17
CA GLY A 326 -13.82 8.03 -7.25
C GLY A 326 -15.33 7.84 -7.13
N TYR A 327 -16.14 8.89 -7.40
CA TYR A 327 -17.61 8.78 -7.48
C TYR A 327 -18.08 8.27 -8.83
N ALA A 328 -17.35 8.56 -9.92
CA ALA A 328 -17.75 8.22 -11.29
C ALA A 328 -17.88 6.70 -11.53
N ALA A 329 -17.10 5.88 -10.82
CA ALA A 329 -17.16 4.44 -10.97
C ALA A 329 -18.21 3.77 -10.06
N GLY A 330 -18.68 4.43 -8.98
CA GLY A 330 -19.67 3.86 -8.04
C GLY A 330 -19.22 2.64 -7.23
N ARG A 331 -17.95 2.25 -7.36
CA ARG A 331 -17.38 0.96 -6.95
C ARG A 331 -16.94 0.88 -5.47
N LEU A 332 -16.81 2.01 -4.78
CA LEU A 332 -16.39 2.07 -3.37
C LEU A 332 -17.61 2.08 -2.44
N LYS A 333 -17.64 1.17 -1.44
CA LYS A 333 -18.73 1.14 -0.45
C LYS A 333 -18.81 2.45 0.33
N TRP A 334 -20.02 2.95 0.56
CA TRP A 334 -20.23 4.25 1.22
C TRP A 334 -19.62 4.33 2.62
N LEU A 335 -19.72 3.25 3.42
CA LEU A 335 -19.17 3.22 4.78
C LEU A 335 -17.63 3.14 4.76
N GLN A 336 -17.05 2.47 3.75
CA GLN A 336 -15.61 2.49 3.51
C GLN A 336 -15.14 3.90 3.12
N ARG A 337 -15.91 4.59 2.26
CA ARG A 337 -15.62 5.98 1.90
C ARG A 337 -15.64 6.89 3.13
N LEU A 338 -16.63 6.72 4.02
CA LEU A 338 -16.70 7.47 5.27
C LEU A 338 -15.46 7.21 6.14
N ALA A 339 -14.99 5.97 6.22
CA ALA A 339 -13.75 5.63 6.93
C ALA A 339 -12.51 6.31 6.33
N TYR A 340 -12.40 6.36 5.01
CA TYR A 340 -11.33 7.11 4.32
C TYR A 340 -11.42 8.61 4.57
N ILE A 341 -12.63 9.19 4.50
CA ILE A 341 -12.86 10.61 4.83
C ILE A 341 -12.37 10.88 6.25
N ASN A 342 -12.82 10.09 7.24
CA ASN A 342 -12.40 10.22 8.64
C ASN A 342 -10.88 10.17 8.82
N THR A 343 -10.21 9.24 8.11
CA THR A 343 -8.75 9.06 8.14
C THR A 343 -7.98 10.21 7.47
N ILE A 344 -8.63 11.01 6.63
CA ILE A 344 -7.97 12.15 5.96
C ILE A 344 -8.27 13.46 6.69
N VAL A 345 -9.48 13.62 7.22
CA VAL A 345 -9.88 14.86 7.90
C VAL A 345 -9.47 14.92 9.37
N TYR A 346 -8.95 13.82 9.96
CA TYR A 346 -8.60 13.80 11.38
C TYR A 346 -7.70 14.96 11.84
N PRO A 347 -6.71 15.48 11.07
CA PRO A 347 -5.86 16.57 11.55
C PRO A 347 -6.65 17.86 11.77
N PHE A 348 -7.74 18.08 11.01
CA PHE A 348 -8.57 19.28 11.16
C PHE A 348 -9.36 19.30 12.47
N THR A 349 -9.53 18.17 13.15
CA THR A 349 -10.14 18.12 14.49
C THR A 349 -9.29 18.81 15.56
N SER A 350 -8.00 19.03 15.30
CA SER A 350 -7.10 19.77 16.19
C SER A 350 -7.51 21.23 16.36
N PHE A 351 -8.03 21.90 15.33
CA PHE A 351 -8.45 23.30 15.40
C PHE A 351 -9.58 23.53 16.42
N PRO A 352 -10.75 22.87 16.33
CA PRO A 352 -11.80 23.03 17.33
C PRO A 352 -11.36 22.51 18.70
N LEU A 353 -10.48 21.50 18.77
CA LEU A 353 -9.96 20.99 20.03
C LEU A 353 -9.11 22.02 20.78
N VAL A 354 -8.19 22.72 20.11
CA VAL A 354 -7.37 23.77 20.72
C VAL A 354 -8.25 24.92 21.23
N VAL A 355 -9.26 25.32 20.45
CA VAL A 355 -10.25 26.31 20.88
C VAL A 355 -10.99 25.80 22.11
N TYR A 356 -11.51 24.58 22.08
CA TYR A 356 -12.25 23.96 23.17
C TYR A 356 -11.44 23.86 24.47
N CYS A 357 -10.16 23.46 24.39
CA CYS A 357 -9.27 23.39 25.55
C CYS A 357 -8.91 24.77 26.12
N SER A 358 -8.99 25.83 25.31
CA SER A 358 -8.72 27.21 25.74
C SER A 358 -9.93 27.86 26.43
N ILE A 359 -11.15 27.41 26.11
CA ILE A 359 -12.40 27.96 26.65
C ILE A 359 -12.41 28.01 28.20
N PRO A 360 -12.10 26.92 28.94
CA PRO A 360 -12.12 26.94 30.40
C PRO A 360 -11.22 28.01 31.03
N ALA A 361 -10.01 28.20 30.48
CA ALA A 361 -9.07 29.22 30.95
C ALA A 361 -9.60 30.64 30.71
N ILE A 362 -10.18 30.90 29.53
CA ILE A 362 -10.78 32.19 29.19
C ILE A 362 -11.98 32.48 30.10
N CYS A 363 -12.86 31.51 30.32
CA CYS A 363 -14.01 31.65 31.22
C CYS A 363 -13.57 31.98 32.65
N LEU A 364 -12.54 31.30 33.14
CA LEU A 364 -12.03 31.49 34.50
C LEU A 364 -11.37 32.86 34.69
N LEU A 365 -10.61 33.35 33.70
CA LEU A 365 -9.95 34.65 33.77
C LEU A 365 -10.89 35.84 33.51
N SER A 366 -11.87 35.69 32.62
CA SER A 366 -12.82 36.76 32.29
C SER A 366 -14.00 36.85 33.25
N GLY A 367 -14.23 35.81 34.06
CA GLY A 367 -15.41 35.69 34.93
C GLY A 367 -16.73 35.51 34.18
N LYS A 368 -16.70 35.37 32.85
CA LYS A 368 -17.89 35.19 32.00
C LYS A 368 -18.08 33.71 31.70
N PHE A 369 -19.07 33.09 32.35
CA PHE A 369 -19.43 31.70 32.08
C PHE A 369 -20.30 31.58 30.83
N ILE A 370 -19.95 30.61 29.96
CA ILE A 370 -20.66 30.36 28.69
C ILE A 370 -21.99 29.66 28.92
N VAL A 371 -22.07 28.79 29.94
CA VAL A 371 -23.33 28.17 30.34
C VAL A 371 -24.07 29.19 31.19
N ALA A 372 -25.13 29.78 30.63
CA ALA A 372 -26.05 30.62 31.39
C ALA A 372 -26.60 29.83 32.58
N THR A 373 -26.66 30.44 33.75
CA THR A 373 -27.31 29.89 34.95
C THR A 373 -28.76 29.44 34.68
N ASP A 374 -29.39 30.03 33.67
CA ASP A 374 -30.75 29.81 33.22
C ASP A 374 -30.91 28.49 32.43
N ALA A 375 -29.79 27.95 31.91
CA ALA A 375 -29.73 26.63 31.25
C ALA A 375 -29.66 25.47 32.26
N MET A 376 -29.47 25.75 33.55
CA MET A 376 -29.50 24.77 34.65
C MET A 376 -30.93 24.36 35.02
N THR A 377 -31.75 24.09 34.01
CA THR A 377 -33.07 23.48 34.19
C THR A 377 -32.91 21.99 34.53
N ASN A 378 -33.94 21.38 35.13
CA ASN A 378 -33.98 19.93 35.37
C ASN A 378 -33.71 19.12 34.08
N LEU A 379 -34.12 19.64 32.92
CA LEU A 379 -33.86 19.03 31.62
C LEU A 379 -32.38 19.11 31.22
N GLY A 380 -31.73 20.26 31.39
CA GLY A 380 -30.31 20.43 31.08
C GLY A 380 -29.41 19.48 31.88
N ASN A 381 -29.67 19.33 33.18
CA ASN A 381 -28.95 18.39 34.05
C ASN A 381 -29.19 16.93 33.64
N LEU A 382 -30.42 16.57 33.27
CA LEU A 382 -30.74 15.22 32.80
C LEU A 382 -30.04 14.89 31.48
N LEU A 383 -30.00 15.82 30.52
CA LEU A 383 -29.30 15.64 29.26
C LEU A 383 -27.79 15.50 29.45
N TYR A 384 -27.18 16.32 30.31
CA TYR A 384 -25.76 16.22 30.63
C TYR A 384 -25.42 14.88 31.29
N LEU A 385 -26.20 14.47 32.29
CA LEU A 385 -26.02 13.19 32.97
C LEU A 385 -26.22 12.02 32.01
N GLY A 386 -27.27 12.06 31.18
CA GLY A 386 -27.57 11.04 30.18
C GLY A 386 -26.46 10.89 29.15
N LEU A 387 -25.94 12.01 28.63
CA LEU A 387 -24.81 12.00 27.69
C LEU A 387 -23.56 11.39 28.34
N THR A 388 -23.22 11.81 29.56
CA THR A 388 -22.03 11.33 30.27
C THR A 388 -22.12 9.82 30.53
N ILE A 389 -23.27 9.34 31.01
CA ILE A 389 -23.52 7.91 31.24
C ILE A 389 -23.46 7.14 29.92
N SER A 390 -24.07 7.66 28.85
CA SER A 390 -24.05 7.02 27.55
C SER A 390 -22.61 6.85 27.04
N ILE A 391 -21.77 7.89 27.11
CA ILE A 391 -20.38 7.82 26.67
C ILE A 391 -19.62 6.76 27.46
N ILE A 392 -19.76 6.76 28.80
CA ILE A 392 -19.08 5.78 29.65
C ILE A 392 -19.53 4.36 29.33
N LEU A 393 -20.84 4.11 29.24
CA LEU A 393 -21.38 2.79 28.93
C LEU A 393 -20.97 2.30 27.54
N THR A 394 -20.99 3.17 26.53
CA THR A 394 -20.53 2.82 25.19
C THR A 394 -19.06 2.40 25.17
N ASN A 395 -18.18 3.13 25.87
CA ASN A 395 -16.76 2.74 25.99
C ASN A 395 -16.59 1.40 26.73
N VAL A 396 -17.39 1.13 27.75
CA VAL A 396 -17.36 -0.16 28.47
C VAL A 396 -17.84 -1.33 27.61
N ILE A 397 -18.81 -1.10 26.72
CA ILE A 397 -19.31 -2.12 25.79
C ILE A 397 -18.32 -2.38 24.64
N GLU A 398 -17.54 -1.36 24.25
CA GLU A 398 -16.53 -1.47 23.19
C GLU A 398 -15.27 -2.24 23.64
N MET A 399 -14.87 -2.09 24.90
CA MET A 399 -13.75 -2.83 25.51
C MET A 399 -14.08 -4.31 25.73
#